data_AF-A0A834F8B2-F1
#
_entry.id   AF-A0A834F8B2-F1
#
_cell.length_a   1.000
_cell.length_b   1.000
_cell.length_c   1.000
_cell.angle_alpha   90.00
_cell.angle_beta   90.00
_cell.angle_gamma   90.00
#
_symmetry.space_group_name_H-M   'P 1'
#
loop_
_entity.id
_entity.type
_entity.pdbx_description
1 polymer ?
#
loop_
_entity_poly.entity_id
_entity_poly.type
_entity_poly.pdbx_seq_one_letter_code
_entity_poly.pdbx_strand_id
1 'polypeptide(L)'
;MLTLGGFGFGWVREVIRIPAYVRAANKDPEKERRKENNRALPPPGPIRFAGQVCVGIYFGAVALIGLNSLSFFYLIVLPLSVGAGVHLVSSVGEQTSDLKKTLTACLVTSPVFYGSTLSPLPISLAASIAASQHRRFKPPKTPSSTQKLGPRLYKLALAWLAFSAPIGYCVFYNTTATLYYISDSIAALLDIFWFLPWLRGVLEYILLIPYRILCALTGGGYQEEAWRKILEILLKEYTEKEKQALQVFSLKSDASLEEITRSYREMAKTWHPDHNPSKEAEEMFLKVQEAYEVLLHWHRPQRSK
;
A
#
# COMPACT_ATOMS: atom_id res chain seq x y z
N MET A 1 8.47 -5.33 -13.20
CA MET A 1 8.11 -4.78 -14.52
C MET A 1 7.19 -3.57 -14.40
N LEU A 2 6.20 -3.53 -13.48
CA LEU A 2 5.29 -2.37 -13.36
C LEU A 2 5.92 -1.03 -12.96
N THR A 3 7.10 -1.02 -12.34
CA THR A 3 7.79 0.24 -12.03
C THR A 3 8.78 0.68 -13.11
N LEU A 4 8.88 -0.01 -14.26
CA LEU A 4 9.99 0.18 -15.21
C LEU A 4 11.36 0.20 -14.50
N GLY A 5 11.56 -0.71 -13.54
CA GLY A 5 12.78 -0.72 -12.72
C GLY A 5 12.86 0.37 -11.65
N GLY A 6 11.75 0.94 -11.18
CA GLY A 6 11.76 2.07 -10.24
C GLY A 6 11.96 3.39 -10.98
N PHE A 7 11.04 3.71 -11.89
CA PHE A 7 11.05 4.92 -12.72
C PHE A 7 12.31 5.03 -13.61
N GLY A 8 12.75 3.92 -14.22
CA GLY A 8 13.88 3.90 -15.15
C GLY A 8 15.27 3.76 -14.49
N PHE A 9 15.43 4.14 -13.22
CA PHE A 9 16.71 4.00 -12.50
C PHE A 9 17.23 2.57 -12.45
N GLY A 10 16.33 1.59 -12.32
CA GLY A 10 16.69 0.18 -12.29
C GLY A 10 17.25 -0.31 -13.62
N TRP A 11 16.82 0.25 -14.76
CA TRP A 11 17.38 -0.11 -16.07
C TRP A 11 18.80 0.42 -16.22
N VAL A 12 19.03 1.69 -15.84
CA VAL A 12 20.38 2.28 -15.83
C VAL A 12 21.31 1.47 -14.92
N ARG A 13 20.84 1.12 -13.72
CA ARG A 13 21.58 0.25 -12.80
C ARG A 13 21.86 -1.11 -13.42
N GLU A 14 20.89 -1.71 -14.12
CA GLU A 14 21.03 -3.03 -14.72
C GLU A 14 22.11 -3.02 -15.80
N VAL A 15 22.12 -2.01 -16.68
CA VAL A 15 23.14 -1.82 -17.72
C VAL A 15 24.54 -1.73 -17.13
N ILE A 16 24.71 -0.94 -16.06
CA ILE A 16 26.00 -0.82 -15.34
C ILE A 16 26.41 -2.18 -14.71
N ARG A 17 25.45 -3.04 -14.38
CA ARG A 17 25.68 -4.32 -13.71
C ARG A 17 25.87 -5.51 -14.65
N ILE A 18 25.60 -5.36 -15.95
CA ILE A 18 25.79 -6.42 -16.95
C ILE A 18 27.20 -7.05 -16.87
N PRO A 19 28.31 -6.30 -16.78
CA PRO A 19 29.64 -6.90 -16.68
C PRO A 19 29.85 -7.73 -15.41
N ALA A 20 29.15 -7.40 -14.32
CA ALA A 20 29.20 -8.20 -13.09
C ALA A 20 28.40 -9.51 -13.24
N TYR A 21 27.28 -9.50 -13.95
CA TYR A 21 26.52 -10.72 -14.24
C TYR A 21 27.26 -11.65 -15.19
N VAL A 22 27.92 -11.12 -16.22
CA VAL A 22 28.78 -11.91 -17.12
C VAL A 22 29.92 -12.54 -16.32
N ARG A 23 30.58 -11.77 -15.44
CA ARG A 23 31.59 -12.32 -14.52
C ARG A 23 31.03 -13.39 -13.59
N ALA A 24 29.81 -13.22 -13.08
CA ALA A 24 29.17 -14.23 -12.23
C ALA A 24 28.80 -15.51 -13.00
N ALA A 25 28.33 -15.38 -14.25
CA ALA A 25 28.00 -16.51 -15.11
C ALA A 25 29.26 -17.28 -15.57
N ASN A 26 30.39 -16.60 -15.73
CA ASN A 26 31.66 -17.19 -16.15
C ASN A 26 32.50 -17.77 -14.99
N LYS A 27 32.03 -17.65 -13.73
CA LYS A 27 32.73 -18.23 -12.58
C LYS A 27 32.50 -19.73 -12.48
N ASP A 28 33.56 -20.45 -12.14
CA ASP A 28 33.52 -21.87 -11.87
C ASP A 28 32.70 -22.16 -10.58
N PRO A 29 31.56 -22.89 -10.70
CA PRO A 29 30.68 -23.16 -9.58
C PRO A 29 31.34 -24.02 -8.49
N GLU A 30 32.33 -24.85 -8.80
CA GLU A 30 33.01 -25.67 -7.78
C GLU A 30 33.98 -24.86 -6.92
N LYS A 31 34.66 -23.89 -7.53
CA LYS A 31 35.63 -23.02 -6.85
C LYS A 31 34.94 -22.00 -5.92
N GLU A 32 33.77 -21.49 -6.31
CA GLU A 32 32.92 -20.67 -5.43
C GLU A 32 32.32 -21.51 -4.29
N ARG A 33 31.84 -22.74 -4.56
CA ARG A 33 31.26 -23.64 -3.55
C ARG A 33 32.23 -23.96 -2.41
N ARG A 34 33.52 -24.16 -2.71
CA ARG A 34 34.58 -24.33 -1.68
C ARG A 34 34.83 -23.06 -0.85
N LYS A 35 34.67 -21.88 -1.45
CA LYS A 35 34.86 -20.59 -0.79
C LYS A 35 33.64 -20.17 0.05
N GLU A 36 32.46 -20.64 -0.34
CA GLU A 36 31.16 -20.29 0.24
C GLU A 36 30.78 -21.22 1.40
N ASN A 37 31.10 -22.52 1.32
CA ASN A 37 30.97 -23.45 2.46
C ASN A 37 31.76 -22.99 3.71
N ASN A 38 32.80 -22.17 3.53
CA ASN A 38 33.60 -21.61 4.61
C ASN A 38 33.05 -20.28 5.18
N ARG A 39 31.97 -19.70 4.61
CA ARG A 39 31.36 -18.45 5.08
C ARG A 39 30.01 -18.71 5.77
N ALA A 40 29.95 -18.42 7.07
CA ALA A 40 28.81 -18.77 7.92
C ALA A 40 27.51 -17.98 7.64
N LEU A 41 27.56 -16.76 7.10
CA LEU A 41 26.39 -15.98 6.67
C LEU A 41 26.75 -14.95 5.58
N PRO A 42 25.80 -14.59 4.69
CA PRO A 42 25.97 -13.46 3.79
C PRO A 42 26.02 -12.12 4.54
N PRO A 43 26.86 -11.16 4.10
CA PRO A 43 26.98 -9.86 4.77
C PRO A 43 25.69 -9.04 4.66
N PRO A 44 25.37 -8.23 5.69
CA PRO A 44 24.24 -7.31 5.62
C PRO A 44 24.48 -6.25 4.55
N GLY A 45 23.47 -6.05 3.69
CA GLY A 45 23.47 -4.99 2.69
C GLY A 45 22.42 -3.94 3.04
N PRO A 46 22.80 -2.73 3.50
CA PRO A 46 21.82 -1.69 3.87
C PRO A 46 20.93 -1.30 2.69
N ILE A 47 21.47 -1.25 1.48
CA ILE A 47 20.71 -0.99 0.24
C ILE A 47 19.67 -2.10 -0.01
N ARG A 48 20.03 -3.37 0.26
CA ARG A 48 19.08 -4.48 0.13
C ARG A 48 17.98 -4.39 1.18
N PHE A 49 18.34 -4.04 2.41
CA PHE A 49 17.36 -3.85 3.49
C PHE A 49 16.38 -2.72 3.15
N ALA A 50 16.88 -1.55 2.73
CA ALA A 50 16.02 -0.45 2.27
C ALA A 50 15.13 -0.89 1.10
N GLY A 51 15.69 -1.61 0.12
CA GLY A 51 14.93 -2.17 -0.98
C GLY A 51 13.83 -3.15 -0.55
N GLN A 52 14.09 -4.00 0.46
CA GLN A 52 13.09 -4.91 1.03
C GLN A 52 11.91 -4.14 1.61
N VAL A 53 12.19 -3.10 2.41
CA VAL A 53 11.16 -2.25 3.01
C VAL A 53 10.35 -1.55 1.93
N CYS A 54 11.01 -0.87 0.99
CA CYS A 54 10.32 -0.12 -0.06
C CYS A 54 9.45 -1.03 -0.95
N VAL A 55 9.97 -2.19 -1.37
CA VAL A 55 9.22 -3.12 -2.24
C VAL A 55 8.09 -3.81 -1.48
N GLY A 56 8.29 -4.13 -0.19
CA GLY A 56 7.22 -4.66 0.66
C GLY A 56 6.07 -3.67 0.83
N ILE A 57 6.37 -2.40 1.12
CA ILE A 57 5.37 -1.31 1.16
C ILE A 57 4.64 -1.20 -0.17
N TYR A 58 5.37 -1.19 -1.29
CA TYR A 58 4.78 -1.12 -2.62
C TYR A 58 3.80 -2.28 -2.90
N PHE A 59 4.18 -3.52 -2.56
CA PHE A 59 3.28 -4.67 -2.72
C PHE A 59 2.06 -4.58 -1.80
N GLY A 60 2.22 -4.10 -0.57
CA GLY A 60 1.11 -3.87 0.35
C GLY A 60 0.15 -2.79 -0.13
N ALA A 61 0.67 -1.68 -0.66
CA ALA A 61 -0.13 -0.59 -1.22
C ALA A 61 -0.95 -1.06 -2.44
N VAL A 62 -0.32 -1.82 -3.34
CA VAL A 62 -1.03 -2.42 -4.48
C VAL A 62 -2.13 -3.38 -4.01
N ALA A 63 -1.87 -4.18 -2.97
CA ALA A 63 -2.88 -5.05 -2.40
C ALA A 63 -4.02 -4.27 -1.73
N LEU A 64 -3.74 -3.15 -1.05
CA LEU A 64 -4.77 -2.27 -0.48
C LEU A 64 -5.68 -1.68 -1.56
N ILE A 65 -5.09 -1.26 -2.68
CA ILE A 65 -5.85 -0.70 -3.80
C ILE A 65 -6.65 -1.80 -4.51
N GLY A 66 -6.01 -2.96 -4.74
CA GLY A 66 -6.52 -4.01 -5.62
C GLY A 66 -7.39 -5.08 -4.98
N LEU A 67 -7.19 -5.35 -3.69
CA LEU A 67 -7.65 -6.57 -3.03
C LEU A 67 -8.32 -6.33 -1.67
N ASN A 68 -8.51 -5.08 -1.24
CA ASN A 68 -9.09 -4.76 0.07
C ASN A 68 -10.55 -5.22 0.23
N SER A 69 -11.25 -5.57 -0.86
CA SER A 69 -12.59 -6.15 -0.83
C SER A 69 -12.62 -7.62 -0.37
N LEU A 70 -11.47 -8.29 -0.29
CA LEU A 70 -11.40 -9.70 0.11
C LEU A 70 -11.61 -9.87 1.62
N SER A 71 -12.31 -10.92 2.01
CA SER A 71 -12.45 -11.32 3.42
C SER A 71 -11.08 -11.58 4.06
N PHE A 72 -10.92 -11.17 5.32
CA PHE A 72 -9.66 -11.31 6.08
C PHE A 72 -8.46 -10.64 5.42
N PHE A 73 -8.68 -9.63 4.58
CA PHE A 73 -7.63 -8.94 3.82
C PHE A 73 -6.45 -8.51 4.72
N TYR A 74 -6.74 -7.74 5.78
CA TYR A 74 -5.71 -7.24 6.71
C TYR A 74 -5.03 -8.33 7.54
N LEU A 75 -5.59 -9.53 7.65
CA LEU A 75 -5.01 -10.62 8.44
C LEU A 75 -4.21 -11.61 7.60
N ILE A 76 -4.55 -11.77 6.32
CA ILE A 76 -3.98 -12.81 5.45
C ILE A 76 -3.45 -12.19 4.16
N VAL A 77 -4.30 -11.57 3.36
CA VAL A 77 -3.94 -11.14 1.99
C VAL A 77 -2.85 -10.06 2.01
N LEU A 78 -3.02 -9.05 2.85
CA LEU A 78 -2.06 -7.96 3.00
C LEU A 78 -0.67 -8.45 3.47
N PRO A 79 -0.54 -9.19 4.60
CA PRO A 79 0.77 -9.63 5.07
C PRO A 79 1.44 -10.61 4.10
N LEU A 80 0.67 -11.45 3.39
CA LEU A 80 1.23 -12.30 2.33
C LEU A 80 1.76 -11.47 1.15
N SER A 81 1.04 -10.42 0.75
CA SER A 81 1.47 -9.52 -0.33
C SER A 81 2.75 -8.76 0.03
N VAL A 82 2.79 -8.17 1.22
CA VAL A 82 3.98 -7.48 1.75
C VAL A 82 5.16 -8.44 1.87
N GLY A 83 4.93 -9.62 2.44
CA GLY A 83 5.96 -10.66 2.60
C GLY A 83 6.51 -11.16 1.27
N ALA A 84 5.67 -11.30 0.24
CA ALA A 84 6.12 -11.63 -1.11
C ALA A 84 7.04 -10.55 -1.69
N GLY A 85 6.71 -9.26 -1.50
CA GLY A 85 7.57 -8.15 -1.92
C GLY A 85 8.93 -8.14 -1.21
N VAL A 86 8.94 -8.34 0.11
CA VAL A 86 10.18 -8.43 0.91
C VAL A 86 11.03 -9.63 0.48
N HIS A 87 10.41 -10.79 0.30
CA HIS A 87 11.10 -12.01 -0.08
C HIS A 87 11.63 -11.97 -1.52
N LEU A 88 10.95 -11.26 -2.42
CA LEU A 88 11.43 -11.00 -3.77
C LEU A 88 12.79 -10.30 -3.73
N VAL A 89 12.92 -9.24 -2.93
CA VAL A 89 14.18 -8.48 -2.80
C VAL A 89 15.24 -9.27 -2.02
N SER A 90 14.83 -10.01 -0.98
CA SER A 90 15.75 -10.87 -0.23
C SER A 90 16.39 -11.94 -1.12
N SER A 91 15.64 -12.41 -2.12
CA SER A 91 16.05 -13.46 -3.06
C SER A 91 16.76 -12.95 -4.32
N VAL A 92 17.21 -11.69 -4.37
CA VAL A 92 17.97 -11.17 -5.51
C VAL A 92 19.44 -11.61 -5.44
N GLY A 93 19.96 -12.15 -6.55
CA GLY A 93 21.36 -12.62 -6.66
C GLY A 93 21.59 -13.99 -6.03
N GLU A 94 22.76 -14.20 -5.42
CA GLU A 94 23.15 -15.47 -4.76
C GLU A 94 22.59 -15.64 -3.34
N GLN A 95 21.89 -14.63 -2.82
CA GLN A 95 21.35 -14.63 -1.47
C GLN A 95 19.83 -14.82 -1.49
N THR A 96 19.30 -15.37 -0.40
CA THR A 96 17.88 -15.51 -0.12
C THR A 96 17.63 -15.42 1.38
N SER A 97 16.38 -15.42 1.81
CA SER A 97 15.99 -15.48 3.22
C SER A 97 15.05 -16.65 3.47
N ASP A 98 14.91 -17.05 4.73
CA ASP A 98 13.91 -18.03 5.11
C ASP A 98 12.49 -17.47 4.89
N LEU A 99 11.79 -17.99 3.87
CA LEU A 99 10.45 -17.52 3.50
C LEU A 99 9.46 -17.74 4.65
N LYS A 100 9.51 -18.88 5.34
CA LYS A 100 8.57 -19.20 6.42
C LYS A 100 8.67 -18.17 7.52
N LYS A 101 9.88 -17.89 7.98
CA LYS A 101 10.14 -16.90 9.04
C LYS A 101 9.75 -15.48 8.63
N THR A 102 10.00 -15.13 7.36
CA THR A 102 9.60 -13.83 6.80
C THR A 102 8.07 -13.67 6.80
N LEU A 103 7.34 -14.69 6.36
CA LEU A 103 5.86 -14.68 6.33
C LEU A 103 5.26 -14.73 7.75
N THR A 104 5.83 -15.51 8.66
CA THR A 104 5.40 -15.53 10.06
C THR A 104 5.52 -14.15 10.68
N ALA A 105 6.62 -13.42 10.44
CA ALA A 105 6.75 -12.04 10.90
C ALA A 105 5.63 -11.14 10.34
N CYS A 106 5.32 -11.26 9.04
CA CYS A 106 4.22 -10.50 8.44
C CYS A 106 2.88 -10.79 9.12
N LEU A 107 2.54 -12.08 9.28
CA LEU A 107 1.27 -12.54 9.86
C LEU A 107 1.13 -12.19 11.35
N VAL A 108 2.24 -12.15 12.10
CA VAL A 108 2.24 -11.75 13.52
C VAL A 108 2.10 -10.24 13.66
N THR A 109 2.71 -9.44 12.78
CA THR A 109 2.63 -7.98 12.82
C THR A 109 1.30 -7.45 12.29
N SER A 110 0.66 -8.15 11.34
CA SER A 110 -0.57 -7.69 10.69
C SER A 110 -1.75 -7.38 11.63
N PRO A 111 -2.09 -8.24 12.61
CA PRO A 111 -3.22 -8.00 13.51
C PRO A 111 -3.06 -6.76 14.39
N VAL A 112 -1.82 -6.38 14.72
CA VAL A 112 -1.52 -5.18 15.51
C VAL A 112 -1.99 -3.93 14.77
N PHE A 113 -1.78 -3.87 13.46
CA PHE A 113 -2.13 -2.71 12.63
C PHE A 113 -3.38 -2.96 11.79
N TYR A 114 -4.32 -3.77 12.31
CA TYR A 114 -5.53 -4.15 11.58
C TYR A 114 -6.36 -2.91 11.18
N GLY A 115 -6.73 -2.83 9.90
CA GLY A 115 -7.59 -1.76 9.37
C GLY A 115 -6.90 -0.41 9.16
N SER A 116 -5.59 -0.30 9.40
CA SER A 116 -4.83 0.92 9.11
C SER A 116 -4.32 0.94 7.66
N THR A 117 -4.46 2.07 6.97
CA THR A 117 -3.84 2.29 5.64
C THR A 117 -2.31 2.29 5.70
N LEU A 118 -1.73 2.58 6.87
CA LEU A 118 -0.29 2.55 7.12
C LEU A 118 0.25 1.16 7.46
N SER A 119 -0.62 0.15 7.58
CA SER A 119 -0.25 -1.23 7.90
C SER A 119 0.86 -1.86 7.02
N PRO A 120 1.04 -1.53 5.72
CA PRO A 120 2.15 -2.07 4.94
C PRO A 120 3.54 -1.73 5.49
N LEU A 121 3.70 -0.56 6.12
CA LEU A 121 4.99 -0.08 6.63
C LEU A 121 5.53 -0.94 7.79
N PRO A 122 4.82 -1.09 8.93
CA PRO A 122 5.31 -1.90 10.04
C PRO A 122 5.44 -3.38 9.65
N ILE A 123 4.50 -3.91 8.85
CA ILE A 123 4.58 -5.29 8.35
C ILE A 123 5.85 -5.47 7.51
N SER A 124 6.13 -4.54 6.59
CA SER A 124 7.31 -4.61 5.73
C SER A 124 8.61 -4.46 6.49
N LEU A 125 8.64 -3.60 7.52
CA LEU A 125 9.79 -3.43 8.39
C LEU A 125 10.08 -4.71 9.19
N ALA A 126 9.05 -5.28 9.85
CA ALA A 126 9.17 -6.52 10.61
C ALA A 126 9.63 -7.69 9.73
N ALA A 127 9.05 -7.81 8.54
CA ALA A 127 9.44 -8.81 7.55
C ALA A 127 10.89 -8.62 7.07
N SER A 128 11.33 -7.38 6.84
CA SER A 128 12.70 -7.07 6.41
C SER A 128 13.72 -7.37 7.51
N ILE A 129 13.37 -7.12 8.78
CA ILE A 129 14.19 -7.52 9.93
C ILE A 129 14.29 -9.04 10.00
N ALA A 130 13.17 -9.75 9.92
CA ALA A 130 13.14 -11.22 9.94
C ALA A 130 13.95 -11.82 8.76
N ALA A 131 13.82 -11.24 7.57
CA ALA A 131 14.57 -11.65 6.39
C ALA A 131 16.08 -11.36 6.53
N SER A 132 16.46 -10.24 7.17
CA SER A 132 17.84 -9.85 7.48
C SER A 132 18.49 -10.75 8.53
N GLN A 133 17.73 -11.19 9.54
CA GLN A 133 18.22 -12.13 10.55
C GLN A 133 18.39 -13.54 9.99
N HIS A 134 17.54 -13.95 9.05
CA HIS A 134 17.51 -15.31 8.50
C HIS A 134 18.01 -15.38 7.04
N ARG A 135 19.08 -14.64 6.74
CA ARG A 135 19.71 -14.66 5.42
C ARG A 135 20.50 -15.94 5.20
N ARG A 136 20.44 -16.48 3.97
CA ARG A 136 21.16 -17.68 3.56
C ARG A 136 21.63 -17.53 2.11
N PHE A 137 22.69 -18.24 1.75
CA PHE A 137 23.05 -18.39 0.34
C PHE A 137 22.08 -19.35 -0.34
N LYS A 138 21.83 -19.14 -1.62
CA LYS A 138 21.00 -20.04 -2.41
C LYS A 138 21.72 -21.38 -2.57
N PRO A 139 20.99 -22.51 -2.57
CA PRO A 139 21.61 -23.79 -2.86
C PRO A 139 22.22 -23.78 -4.27
N PRO A 140 23.39 -24.40 -4.47
CA PRO A 140 24.04 -24.44 -5.77
C PRO A 140 23.11 -25.12 -6.78
N LYS A 141 22.94 -24.48 -7.95
CA LYS A 141 22.15 -25.06 -9.04
C LYS A 141 22.88 -26.29 -9.57
N THR A 142 22.20 -27.43 -9.62
CA THR A 142 22.72 -28.61 -10.31
C THR A 142 22.78 -28.33 -11.81
N PRO A 143 23.91 -28.62 -12.49
CA PRO A 143 24.10 -28.30 -13.91
C PRO A 143 23.13 -29.02 -14.85
N SER A 144 22.43 -30.06 -14.38
CA SER A 144 21.45 -30.84 -15.16
C SER A 144 20.02 -30.27 -15.16
N SER A 145 19.73 -29.21 -14.40
CA SER A 145 18.38 -28.62 -14.32
C SER A 145 18.23 -27.41 -15.24
N THR A 146 18.46 -27.58 -16.54
CA THR A 146 17.95 -26.64 -17.55
C THR A 146 16.43 -26.79 -17.60
N GLN A 147 15.74 -26.15 -16.65
CA GLN A 147 14.28 -26.01 -16.72
C GLN A 147 13.91 -25.49 -18.11
N LYS A 148 13.07 -26.25 -18.81
CA LYS A 148 12.55 -25.90 -20.14
C LYS A 148 11.98 -24.48 -20.11
N LEU A 149 12.10 -23.77 -21.24
CA LEU A 149 11.67 -22.37 -21.38
C LEU A 149 10.17 -22.19 -21.02
N GLY A 150 9.32 -23.13 -21.45
CA GLY A 150 7.87 -23.09 -21.24
C GLY A 150 7.45 -22.91 -19.77
N PRO A 151 7.84 -23.80 -18.84
CA PRO A 151 7.53 -23.64 -17.41
C PRO A 151 7.99 -22.31 -16.80
N ARG A 152 9.09 -21.72 -17.29
CA ARG A 152 9.56 -20.40 -16.81
C ARG A 152 8.64 -19.29 -17.29
N LEU A 153 8.29 -19.31 -18.57
CA LEU A 153 7.36 -18.35 -19.16
C LEU A 153 5.97 -18.46 -18.51
N TYR A 154 5.50 -19.67 -18.23
CA TYR A 154 4.23 -19.88 -17.53
C TYR A 154 4.23 -19.27 -16.12
N LYS A 155 5.27 -19.53 -15.31
CA LYS A 155 5.39 -18.93 -13.96
C LYS A 155 5.49 -17.42 -14.03
N LEU A 156 6.20 -16.88 -15.02
CA LEU A 156 6.33 -15.45 -15.22
C LEU A 156 5.01 -14.80 -15.65
N ALA A 157 4.26 -15.46 -16.54
CA ALA A 157 2.93 -15.03 -16.97
C ALA A 157 1.94 -15.05 -15.80
N LEU A 158 1.96 -16.11 -14.96
CA LEU A 158 1.14 -16.19 -13.75
C LEU A 158 1.47 -15.07 -12.77
N ALA A 159 2.77 -14.81 -12.53
CA ALA A 159 3.22 -13.73 -11.66
C ALA A 159 2.85 -12.34 -12.21
N TRP A 160 2.90 -12.17 -13.53
CA TRP A 160 2.46 -10.95 -14.19
C TRP A 160 0.95 -10.74 -14.02
N LEU A 161 0.14 -11.77 -14.29
CA LEU A 161 -1.31 -11.73 -14.19
C LEU A 161 -1.77 -11.49 -12.75
N ALA A 162 -1.15 -12.14 -11.76
CA ALA A 162 -1.44 -11.92 -10.35
C ALA A 162 -1.24 -10.46 -9.90
N PHE A 163 -0.38 -9.71 -10.59
CA PHE A 163 -0.11 -8.31 -10.30
C PHE A 163 -0.93 -7.34 -11.16
N SER A 164 -1.09 -7.63 -12.45
CA SER A 164 -1.79 -6.74 -13.39
C SER A 164 -3.30 -6.86 -13.33
N ALA A 165 -3.86 -8.04 -12.98
CA ALA A 165 -5.30 -8.23 -12.94
C ALA A 165 -6.01 -7.43 -11.84
N PRO A 166 -5.52 -7.38 -10.58
CA PRO A 166 -6.16 -6.56 -9.54
C PRO A 166 -6.08 -5.06 -9.86
N ILE A 167 -4.93 -4.59 -10.37
CA ILE A 167 -4.74 -3.19 -10.77
C ILE A 167 -5.64 -2.85 -11.96
N GLY A 168 -5.69 -3.71 -12.98
CA GLY A 168 -6.56 -3.53 -14.14
C GLY A 168 -8.03 -3.49 -13.74
N TYR A 169 -8.48 -4.39 -12.88
CA TYR A 169 -9.84 -4.38 -12.35
C TYR A 169 -10.17 -3.06 -11.64
N CYS A 170 -9.27 -2.55 -10.81
CA CYS A 170 -9.46 -1.28 -10.12
C CYS A 170 -9.50 -0.07 -11.06
N VAL A 171 -8.62 -0.04 -12.07
CA VAL A 171 -8.57 1.05 -13.07
C VAL A 171 -9.84 1.09 -13.93
N PHE A 172 -10.37 -0.07 -14.33
CA PHE A 172 -11.48 -0.12 -15.28
C PHE A 172 -12.87 -0.19 -14.63
N TYR A 173 -12.99 -0.74 -13.42
CA TYR A 173 -14.29 -1.03 -12.81
C TYR A 173 -14.56 -0.28 -11.49
N ASN A 174 -13.53 0.26 -10.83
CA ASN A 174 -13.67 0.91 -9.52
C ASN A 174 -12.79 2.17 -9.39
N THR A 175 -12.84 3.01 -10.42
CA THR A 175 -11.96 4.19 -10.58
C THR A 175 -12.11 5.19 -9.44
N THR A 176 -13.33 5.39 -8.94
CA THR A 176 -13.63 6.29 -7.83
C THR A 176 -13.07 5.77 -6.50
N ALA A 177 -13.28 4.50 -6.17
CA ALA A 177 -12.71 3.90 -4.96
C ALA A 177 -11.17 3.92 -5.00
N THR A 178 -10.59 3.60 -6.16
CA THR A 178 -9.13 3.66 -6.38
C THR A 178 -8.60 5.07 -6.12
N LEU A 179 -9.30 6.10 -6.61
CA LEU A 179 -8.92 7.50 -6.41
C LEU A 179 -8.99 7.90 -4.92
N TYR A 180 -10.05 7.48 -4.22
CA TYR A 180 -10.18 7.72 -2.77
C TYR A 180 -9.07 7.02 -1.98
N TYR A 181 -8.75 5.76 -2.26
CA TYR A 181 -7.65 5.07 -1.58
C TYR A 181 -6.28 5.71 -1.83
N ILE A 182 -6.02 6.15 -3.07
CA ILE A 182 -4.79 6.87 -3.39
C ILE A 182 -4.74 8.20 -2.64
N SER A 183 -5.86 8.94 -2.62
CA SER A 183 -5.99 10.20 -1.89
C SER A 183 -5.75 10.00 -0.39
N ASP A 184 -6.42 9.04 0.24
CA ASP A 184 -6.28 8.72 1.66
C ASP A 184 -4.86 8.26 2.02
N SER A 185 -4.22 7.51 1.12
CA SER A 185 -2.82 7.07 1.31
C SER A 185 -1.86 8.25 1.23
N ILE A 186 -2.08 9.19 0.30
CA ILE A 186 -1.28 10.41 0.18
C ILE A 186 -1.52 11.31 1.39
N ALA A 187 -2.77 11.50 1.81
CA ALA A 187 -3.13 12.29 2.97
C ALA A 187 -2.48 11.73 4.25
N ALA A 188 -2.63 10.43 4.51
CA ALA A 188 -2.00 9.77 5.65
C ALA A 188 -0.47 9.89 5.62
N LEU A 189 0.15 9.83 4.43
CA LEU A 189 1.59 9.97 4.27
C LEU A 189 2.04 11.42 4.54
N LEU A 190 1.30 12.42 4.07
CA LEU A 190 1.58 13.83 4.34
C LEU A 190 1.34 14.20 5.81
N ASP A 191 0.31 13.60 6.44
CA ASP A 191 -0.01 13.78 7.85
C ASP A 191 1.06 13.18 8.77
N ILE A 192 1.77 12.12 8.37
CA ILE A 192 2.97 11.66 9.10
C ILE A 192 3.97 12.81 9.30
N PHE A 193 4.03 13.76 8.37
CA PHE A 193 4.92 14.91 8.44
C PHE A 193 4.27 16.18 9.02
N TRP A 194 3.17 16.05 9.78
CA TRP A 194 2.48 17.19 10.40
C TRP A 194 3.42 18.08 11.25
N PHE A 195 4.46 17.48 11.86
CA PHE A 195 5.45 18.17 12.69
C PHE A 195 6.64 18.76 11.91
N LEU A 196 6.74 18.50 10.59
CA LEU A 196 7.79 19.03 9.70
C LEU A 196 7.15 19.68 8.45
N PRO A 197 6.65 20.93 8.56
CA PRO A 197 5.91 21.59 7.48
C PRO A 197 6.70 21.74 6.17
N TRP A 198 8.02 21.96 6.27
CA TRP A 198 8.88 22.08 5.08
C TRP A 198 9.00 20.76 4.31
N LEU A 199 9.04 19.63 5.01
CA LEU A 199 9.18 18.30 4.41
C LEU A 199 7.87 17.90 3.71
N ARG A 200 6.72 18.24 4.31
CA ARG A 200 5.40 18.10 3.67
C ARG A 200 5.36 18.84 2.32
N GLY A 201 5.79 20.10 2.28
CA GLY A 201 5.84 20.89 1.04
C GLY A 201 6.77 20.31 -0.03
N VAL A 202 7.94 19.77 0.37
CA VAL A 202 8.85 19.07 -0.54
C VAL A 202 8.21 17.79 -1.10
N LEU A 203 7.49 17.04 -0.27
CA LEU A 203 6.89 15.78 -0.67
C LEU A 203 5.68 16.00 -1.59
N GLU A 204 4.83 16.98 -1.28
CA GLU A 204 3.77 17.47 -2.16
C GLU A 204 4.35 17.90 -3.51
N TYR A 205 5.45 18.66 -3.51
CA TYR A 205 6.14 19.05 -4.73
C TYR A 205 6.59 17.84 -5.56
N ILE A 206 7.23 16.85 -4.94
CA ILE A 206 7.71 15.63 -5.62
C ILE A 206 6.56 14.82 -6.20
N LEU A 207 5.47 14.63 -5.45
CA LEU A 207 4.26 13.94 -5.89
C LEU A 207 3.64 14.58 -7.14
N LEU A 208 3.79 15.90 -7.30
CA LEU A 208 3.24 16.66 -8.42
C LEU A 208 4.14 16.69 -9.67
N ILE A 209 5.40 16.24 -9.60
CA ILE A 209 6.33 16.24 -10.74
C ILE A 209 5.79 15.47 -11.96
N PRO A 210 5.22 14.25 -11.84
CA PRO A 210 4.71 13.51 -12.99
C PRO A 210 3.56 14.23 -13.70
N TYR A 211 2.67 14.86 -12.94
CA TYR A 211 1.57 15.66 -13.49
C TYR A 211 2.11 16.91 -14.21
N ARG A 212 3.10 17.60 -13.63
CA ARG A 212 3.78 18.74 -14.26
C ARG A 212 4.44 18.36 -15.59
N ILE A 213 5.13 17.23 -15.62
CA ILE A 213 5.76 16.69 -16.83
C ILE A 213 4.69 16.35 -17.87
N LEU A 214 3.58 15.71 -17.46
CA LEU A 214 2.48 15.38 -18.36
C LEU A 214 1.86 16.64 -18.98
N CYS A 215 1.59 17.69 -18.19
CA CYS A 215 1.07 18.96 -18.69
C CYS A 215 2.05 19.68 -19.62
N ALA A 216 3.34 19.65 -19.30
CA ALA A 216 4.39 20.18 -20.17
C ALA A 216 4.46 19.42 -21.51
N LEU A 217 4.20 18.11 -21.52
CA LEU A 217 4.21 17.28 -22.72
C LEU A 217 2.93 17.38 -23.56
N THR A 218 1.77 17.54 -22.94
CA THR A 218 0.46 17.60 -23.64
C THR A 218 0.09 19.02 -24.09
N GLY A 219 0.92 20.02 -23.81
CA GLY A 219 0.62 21.43 -24.08
C GLY A 219 -0.57 21.96 -23.26
N GLY A 220 -0.99 21.20 -22.23
CA GLY A 220 -2.02 21.62 -21.31
C GLY A 220 -1.50 22.80 -20.49
N GLY A 221 -2.04 23.99 -20.77
CA GLY A 221 -1.74 25.19 -20.00
C GLY A 221 -1.91 24.91 -18.50
N TYR A 222 -0.94 25.37 -17.71
CA TYR A 222 -0.95 25.28 -16.26
C TYR A 222 -2.18 26.03 -15.72
N GLN A 223 -3.30 25.33 -15.51
CA GLN A 223 -4.37 25.84 -14.66
C GLN A 223 -4.13 25.32 -13.25
N GLU A 224 -3.23 26.00 -12.54
CA GLU A 224 -3.17 25.92 -11.08
C GLU A 224 -4.56 26.12 -10.47
N GLU A 225 -5.40 26.94 -11.13
CA GLU A 225 -6.81 27.15 -10.82
C GLU A 225 -7.71 25.94 -11.09
N ALA A 226 -7.42 25.05 -12.06
CA ALA A 226 -8.29 23.92 -12.37
C ALA A 226 -8.14 22.82 -11.33
N TRP A 227 -6.91 22.50 -10.91
CA TRP A 227 -6.70 21.55 -9.83
C TRP A 227 -6.90 22.14 -8.45
N ARG A 228 -6.62 23.44 -8.24
CA ARG A 228 -7.11 24.12 -7.03
C ARG A 228 -8.62 24.13 -6.99
N LYS A 229 -9.32 24.36 -8.11
CA LYS A 229 -10.78 24.20 -8.20
C LYS A 229 -11.20 22.76 -8.00
N ILE A 230 -10.50 21.75 -8.52
CA ILE A 230 -10.88 20.34 -8.30
C ILE A 230 -10.64 19.96 -6.84
N LEU A 231 -9.50 20.33 -6.25
CA LEU A 231 -9.20 20.12 -4.83
C LEU A 231 -10.15 20.93 -3.95
N GLU A 232 -10.49 22.15 -4.31
CA GLU A 232 -11.46 22.99 -3.61
C GLU A 232 -12.87 22.43 -3.78
N ILE A 233 -13.27 21.95 -4.95
CA ILE A 233 -14.56 21.27 -5.18
C ILE A 233 -14.62 19.99 -4.35
N LEU A 234 -13.57 19.17 -4.37
CA LEU A 234 -13.49 17.94 -3.58
C LEU A 234 -13.53 18.29 -2.10
N LEU A 235 -12.60 19.10 -1.60
CA LEU A 235 -12.53 19.51 -0.18
C LEU A 235 -13.79 20.24 0.26
N LYS A 236 -14.40 21.08 -0.58
CA LYS A 236 -15.65 21.79 -0.28
C LYS A 236 -16.83 20.84 -0.27
N GLU A 237 -16.94 19.93 -1.23
CA GLU A 237 -17.99 18.91 -1.23
C GLU A 237 -17.86 18.00 0.00
N TYR A 238 -16.64 17.65 0.39
CA TYR A 238 -16.36 16.92 1.63
C TYR A 238 -16.75 17.71 2.87
N THR A 239 -16.32 18.97 2.96
CA THR A 239 -16.65 19.87 4.09
C THR A 239 -18.16 20.11 4.18
N GLU A 240 -18.87 20.21 3.06
CA GLU A 240 -20.31 20.38 3.04
C GLU A 240 -21.05 19.10 3.42
N LYS A 241 -20.59 17.92 3.01
CA LYS A 241 -21.16 16.64 3.49
C LYS A 241 -21.00 16.47 5.00
N GLU A 242 -19.83 16.82 5.54
CA GLU A 242 -19.59 16.81 6.99
C GLU A 242 -20.51 17.81 7.73
N LYS A 243 -20.62 19.05 7.25
CA LYS A 243 -21.54 20.05 7.82
C LYS A 243 -23.00 19.62 7.74
N GLN A 244 -23.44 19.05 6.62
CA GLN A 244 -24.80 18.55 6.46
C GLN A 244 -25.07 17.41 7.44
N ALA A 245 -24.13 16.48 7.61
CA ALA A 245 -24.25 15.40 8.58
C ALA A 245 -24.33 15.93 10.03
N LEU A 246 -23.54 16.95 10.39
CA LEU A 246 -23.64 17.62 11.70
C LEU A 246 -24.97 18.36 11.89
N GLN A 247 -25.49 18.98 10.83
CA GLN A 247 -26.80 19.64 10.85
C GLN A 247 -27.95 18.65 11.08
N VAL A 248 -27.88 17.43 10.52
CA VAL A 248 -28.87 16.36 10.81
C VAL A 248 -28.96 16.11 12.31
N PHE A 249 -27.82 16.08 13.00
CA PHE A 249 -27.76 15.91 14.45
C PHE A 249 -27.92 17.21 15.26
N SER A 250 -28.07 18.36 14.59
CA SER A 250 -28.08 19.71 15.20
C SER A 250 -26.85 19.97 16.09
N LEU A 251 -25.70 19.43 15.69
CA LEU A 251 -24.43 19.55 16.40
C LEU A 251 -23.57 20.67 15.82
N LYS A 252 -22.69 21.22 16.64
CA LYS A 252 -21.69 22.20 16.20
C LYS A 252 -20.53 21.52 15.48
N SER A 253 -19.75 22.30 14.72
CA SER A 253 -18.57 21.80 13.97
C SER A 253 -17.45 21.25 14.86
N ASP A 254 -17.47 21.52 16.16
CA ASP A 254 -16.53 21.04 17.17
C ASP A 254 -17.07 19.86 17.99
N ALA A 255 -18.21 19.27 17.61
CA ALA A 255 -18.83 18.20 18.39
C ALA A 255 -17.93 16.98 18.51
N SER A 256 -17.86 16.38 19.70
CA SER A 256 -17.03 15.20 19.96
C SER A 256 -17.68 13.90 19.45
N LEU A 257 -16.89 12.84 19.26
CA LEU A 257 -17.42 11.52 18.86
C LEU A 257 -18.47 11.00 19.85
N GLU A 258 -18.30 11.30 21.14
CA GLU A 258 -19.25 10.90 22.19
C GLU A 258 -20.60 11.61 22.02
N GLU A 259 -20.60 12.88 21.64
CA GLU A 259 -21.82 13.67 21.36
C GLU A 259 -22.52 13.18 20.10
N ILE A 260 -21.77 12.89 19.03
CA ILE A 260 -22.30 12.34 17.78
C ILE A 260 -22.95 10.97 18.03
N THR A 261 -22.26 10.09 18.78
CA THR A 261 -22.77 8.76 19.12
C THR A 261 -24.00 8.83 20.03
N ARG A 262 -24.06 9.81 20.93
CA ARG A 262 -25.22 10.04 21.80
C ARG A 262 -26.43 10.50 20.99
N SER A 263 -26.26 11.53 20.15
CA SER A 263 -27.32 12.06 19.29
C SER A 263 -27.85 11.00 18.32
N TYR A 264 -26.96 10.20 17.72
CA TYR A 264 -27.35 9.05 16.90
C TYR A 264 -28.25 8.06 17.65
N ARG A 265 -27.88 7.67 18.88
CA ARG A 265 -28.68 6.72 19.68
C ARG A 265 -30.05 7.28 20.04
N GLU A 266 -30.16 8.58 20.26
CA GLU A 266 -31.43 9.24 20.57
C GLU A 266 -32.33 9.28 19.32
N MET A 267 -31.81 9.77 18.19
CA MET A 267 -32.55 9.82 16.93
C MET A 267 -32.92 8.44 16.40
N ALA A 268 -32.03 7.45 16.48
CA ALA A 268 -32.29 6.09 16.04
C ALA A 268 -33.40 5.41 16.84
N LYS A 269 -33.55 5.75 18.13
CA LYS A 269 -34.67 5.25 18.95
C LYS A 269 -35.99 5.92 18.58
N THR A 270 -35.96 7.23 18.32
CA THR A 270 -37.16 8.01 17.96
C THR A 270 -37.71 7.65 16.58
N TRP A 271 -36.83 7.38 15.63
CA TRP A 271 -37.19 7.13 14.23
C TRP A 271 -37.09 5.65 13.82
N HIS A 272 -36.94 4.73 14.78
CA HIS A 272 -36.84 3.30 14.46
C HIS A 272 -38.11 2.79 13.77
N PRO A 273 -38.02 2.07 12.65
CA PRO A 273 -39.20 1.58 11.91
C PRO A 273 -40.10 0.66 12.75
N ASP A 274 -39.55 -0.05 13.74
CA ASP A 274 -40.34 -0.88 14.67
C ASP A 274 -41.26 -0.06 15.60
N HIS A 275 -40.88 1.19 15.92
CA HIS A 275 -41.65 2.06 16.80
C HIS A 275 -42.45 3.11 16.04
N ASN A 276 -42.04 3.44 14.81
CA ASN A 276 -42.66 4.47 13.99
C ASN A 276 -42.76 3.97 12.53
N PRO A 277 -43.86 3.29 12.14
CA PRO A 277 -44.01 2.67 10.82
C PRO A 277 -44.40 3.67 9.71
N SER A 278 -44.14 4.97 9.89
CA SER A 278 -44.41 5.99 8.88
C SER A 278 -43.29 6.03 7.84
N LYS A 279 -43.63 6.36 6.59
CA LYS A 279 -42.63 6.53 5.52
C LYS A 279 -41.62 7.64 5.83
N GLU A 280 -42.08 8.67 6.54
CA GLU A 280 -41.25 9.79 6.99
C GLU A 280 -40.21 9.34 8.02
N ALA A 281 -40.58 8.42 8.92
CA ALA A 281 -39.64 7.86 9.89
C ALA A 281 -38.57 6.99 9.23
N GLU A 282 -38.94 6.19 8.22
CA GLU A 282 -38.01 5.40 7.43
C GLU A 282 -36.99 6.28 6.70
N GLU A 283 -37.45 7.34 6.02
CA GLU A 283 -36.57 8.30 5.34
C GLU A 283 -35.64 9.04 6.31
N MET A 284 -36.14 9.43 7.48
CA MET A 284 -35.34 10.09 8.51
C MET A 284 -34.31 9.13 9.13
N PHE A 285 -34.68 7.87 9.35
CA PHE A 285 -33.76 6.85 9.86
C PHE A 285 -32.60 6.60 8.90
N LEU A 286 -32.88 6.49 7.60
CA LEU A 286 -31.86 6.37 6.54
C LEU A 286 -30.90 7.57 6.54
N LYS A 287 -31.44 8.80 6.59
CA LYS A 287 -30.62 10.02 6.65
C LYS A 287 -29.74 10.09 7.89
N VAL A 288 -30.28 9.69 9.05
CA VAL A 288 -29.55 9.63 10.32
C VAL A 288 -28.42 8.61 10.26
N GLN A 289 -28.66 7.46 9.64
CA GLN A 289 -27.64 6.43 9.47
C GLN A 289 -26.52 6.89 8.53
N GLU A 290 -26.86 7.47 7.38
CA GLU A 290 -25.88 7.99 6.42
C GLU A 290 -25.03 9.12 7.04
N ALA A 291 -25.65 10.06 7.74
CA ALA A 291 -24.95 11.12 8.46
C ALA A 291 -24.00 10.57 9.53
N TYR A 292 -24.42 9.54 10.28
CA TYR A 292 -23.56 8.91 11.28
C TYR A 292 -22.36 8.19 10.66
N GLU A 293 -22.54 7.50 9.53
CA GLU A 293 -21.45 6.82 8.82
C GLU A 293 -20.40 7.82 8.31
N VAL A 294 -20.86 8.93 7.73
CA VAL A 294 -19.98 10.03 7.28
C VAL A 294 -19.19 10.57 8.47
N LEU A 295 -19.85 10.97 9.56
CA LEU A 295 -19.16 11.55 10.73
C LEU A 295 -18.24 10.56 11.45
N LEU A 296 -18.60 9.28 11.49
CA LEU A 296 -17.78 8.25 12.13
C LEU A 296 -16.52 7.93 11.32
N HIS A 297 -16.54 8.11 10.00
CA HIS A 297 -15.35 8.05 9.18
C HIS A 297 -14.33 9.15 9.59
N TRP A 298 -14.81 10.36 9.88
CA TRP A 298 -13.99 11.52 10.22
C TRP A 298 -13.55 11.56 11.69
N HIS A 299 -14.44 11.24 12.63
CA HIS A 299 -14.19 11.32 14.07
C HIS A 299 -13.64 10.05 14.70
N ARG A 300 -13.30 9.04 13.89
CA ARG A 300 -12.49 7.93 14.41
C ARG A 300 -11.22 8.53 15.02
N PRO A 301 -11.00 8.38 16.35
CA PRO A 301 -9.67 8.63 16.88
C PRO A 301 -8.75 7.72 16.09
N GLN A 302 -7.59 8.22 15.68
CA GLN A 302 -6.46 7.35 15.35
C GLN A 302 -6.24 6.47 16.59
N ARG A 303 -6.96 5.34 16.67
CA ARG A 303 -6.90 4.45 17.81
C ARG A 303 -5.51 3.85 17.74
N SER A 304 -4.65 4.34 18.62
CA SER A 304 -3.50 3.59 19.09
C SER A 304 -4.03 2.28 19.68
N LYS A 305 -4.04 1.25 18.85
CA LYS A 305 -4.00 -0.13 19.28
C LYS A 305 -2.96 -0.83 18.45
#